data_AF-A0A819K1G1-F1
#
_entry.id   AF-A0A819K1G1-F1
#
_cell.length_a   1.000
_cell.length_b   1.000
_cell.length_c   1.000
_cell.angle_alpha   90.00
_cell.angle_beta   90.00
_cell.angle_gamma   90.00
#
_symmetry.space_group_name_H-M   'P 1'
#
loop_
_entity.id
_entity.type
_entity.pdbx_description
1 polymer ?
#
loop_
_entity_poly.entity_id
_entity_poly.type
_entity_poly.pdbx_seq_one_letter_code
_entity_poly.pdbx_strand_id
1 'polypeptide(L)' 'MDVMDLYTMILQTECIMSIKKLLDYFKIKKIGNIKAETIIRLCQFVIQNNYFSYNGKFFHQVRGGAIGSP' A
#
# COMPACT_ATOMS: atom_id res chain seq x y z
N MET A 1 22.98 -7.81 -8.67
CA MET A 1 22.19 -6.99 -9.60
C MET A 1 21.17 -6.32 -8.73
N ASP A 2 21.29 -4.99 -8.57
CA ASP A 2 20.57 -4.28 -7.53
C ASP A 2 19.28 -3.69 -8.11
N VAL A 3 18.20 -3.76 -7.33
CA VAL A 3 16.91 -3.21 -7.74
C VAL A 3 16.91 -1.73 -7.39
N MET A 4 16.90 -0.88 -8.42
CA MET A 4 16.74 0.56 -8.26
C MET A 4 15.26 0.92 -8.07
N ASP A 5 15.00 1.99 -7.30
CA ASP A 5 13.68 2.64 -7.25
C ASP A 5 12.52 1.73 -6.80
N LEU A 6 12.84 0.69 -6.00
CA LEU A 6 11.87 -0.32 -5.57
C LEU A 6 10.61 0.31 -4.96
N TYR A 7 10.77 1.26 -4.05
CA TYR A 7 9.66 1.92 -3.37
C TYR A 7 8.86 2.85 -4.27
N THR A 8 9.51 3.54 -5.20
CA THR A 8 8.85 4.52 -6.09
C THR A 8 8.18 3.86 -7.29
N MET A 9 8.51 2.60 -7.58
CA MET A 9 7.96 1.80 -8.69
C MET A 9 6.87 0.80 -8.28
N ILE A 10 6.48 0.76 -7.00
CA ILE A 10 5.38 -0.11 -6.55
C ILE A 10 4.10 0.27 -7.30
N LEU A 11 3.55 -0.69 -8.02
CA LEU A 11 2.23 -0.57 -8.64
C LEU A 11 1.16 -0.75 -7.56
N GLN A 12 0.47 0.34 -7.25
CA GLN A 12 -0.41 0.45 -6.09
C GLN A 12 -1.56 -0.58 -6.10
N THR A 13 -2.19 -0.76 -7.26
CA THR A 13 -3.33 -1.70 -7.44
C THR A 13 -2.87 -3.14 -7.28
N GLU A 14 -1.76 -3.50 -7.90
CA GLU A 14 -1.18 -4.83 -7.92
C GLU A 14 -0.69 -5.22 -6.53
N CYS A 15 -0.17 -4.26 -5.77
CA CYS A 15 0.18 -4.45 -4.36
C CYS A 15 -1.05 -4.86 -3.53
N ILE A 16 -2.16 -4.10 -3.63
CA ILE A 16 -3.39 -4.39 -2.91
C ILE A 16 -3.99 -5.75 -3.34
N MET A 17 -3.97 -6.05 -4.63
CA MET A 17 -4.43 -7.34 -5.16
C MET A 17 -3.57 -8.50 -4.64
N SER A 18 -2.26 -8.30 -4.51
CA SER A 18 -1.33 -9.31 -3.99
C SER A 18 -1.57 -9.59 -2.52
N ILE A 19 -1.81 -8.55 -1.71
CA ILE A 19 -2.19 -8.69 -0.28
C ILE A 19 -3.49 -9.48 -0.16
N LYS A 20 -4.51 -9.13 -0.97
CA LYS A 20 -5.79 -9.86 -0.97
C LYS A 20 -5.58 -11.34 -1.31
N LYS A 21 -4.83 -11.65 -2.38
CA LYS A 21 -4.51 -13.02 -2.78
C LYS A 21 -3.78 -13.80 -1.68
N LEU A 22 -2.86 -13.16 -0.97
CA LEU A 22 -2.13 -13.76 0.16
C LEU A 22 -3.07 -14.12 1.31
N LEU A 23 -3.95 -13.19 1.70
CA LEU A 23 -4.94 -13.43 2.77
C LEU A 23 -5.88 -14.58 2.38
N ASP A 24 -6.34 -14.61 1.12
CA ASP A 24 -7.19 -15.67 0.58
C ASP A 24 -6.47 -17.03 0.56
N TYR A 25 -5.21 -17.06 0.11
CA TYR A 25 -4.38 -18.26 0.04
C TYR A 25 -4.18 -18.90 1.41
N PHE A 26 -3.87 -18.08 2.43
CA PHE A 26 -3.73 -18.55 3.81
C PHE A 26 -5.07 -18.71 4.55
N LYS A 27 -6.21 -18.47 3.87
CA LYS A 27 -7.57 -18.52 4.44
C LYS A 27 -7.72 -17.62 5.69
N ILE A 28 -6.98 -16.50 5.74
CA ILE A 28 -6.99 -15.55 6.84
C ILE A 28 -8.24 -14.67 6.71
N LYS A 29 -9.21 -14.89 7.60
CA LYS A 29 -10.45 -14.07 7.66
C LYS A 29 -10.32 -12.86 8.57
N LYS A 30 -9.41 -12.89 9.54
CA LYS A 30 -9.15 -11.81 10.49
C LYS A 30 -7.74 -11.93 11.08
N ILE A 31 -7.15 -10.81 11.48
CA ILE A 31 -5.91 -10.73 12.26
C ILE A 31 -6.25 -10.02 13.57
N GLY A 32 -6.11 -10.73 14.70
CA GLY A 32 -6.67 -10.29 15.98
C GLY A 32 -8.17 -10.03 15.87
N ASN A 33 -8.59 -8.80 16.16
CA ASN A 33 -9.99 -8.35 16.08
C ASN A 33 -10.35 -7.63 14.76
N ILE A 34 -9.41 -7.55 13.80
CA ILE A 34 -9.61 -6.82 12.55
C ILE A 34 -9.92 -7.81 11.43
N LYS A 35 -11.05 -7.61 10.73
CA LYS A 35 -11.43 -8.43 9.57
C LYS A 35 -10.45 -8.20 8.42
N ALA A 36 -10.15 -9.24 7.65
CA ALA A 36 -9.27 -9.17 6.49
C ALA A 36 -9.72 -8.09 5.48
N GLU A 37 -11.04 -7.93 5.28
CA GLU A 37 -11.58 -6.86 4.44
C GLU A 37 -11.21 -5.46 4.94
N THR A 38 -11.26 -5.23 6.26
CA THR A 38 -10.85 -3.96 6.87
C THR A 38 -9.37 -3.71 6.66
N ILE A 39 -8.53 -4.74 6.78
CA ILE A 39 -7.08 -4.65 6.51
C ILE A 39 -6.85 -4.25 5.05
N ILE A 40 -7.52 -4.90 4.10
CA ILE A 40 -7.40 -4.56 2.67
C ILE A 40 -7.82 -3.11 2.42
N ARG A 41 -8.93 -2.65 3.01
CA ARG A 41 -9.39 -1.26 2.88
C ARG A 41 -8.39 -0.25 3.47
N LEU A 42 -7.76 -0.58 4.60
CA LEU A 42 -6.72 0.26 5.20
C LEU A 42 -5.46 0.31 4.33
N CYS A 43 -5.00 -0.83 3.82
CA CYS A 43 -3.88 -0.88 2.87
C CYS A 43 -4.18 -0.04 1.63
N GLN A 44 -5.38 -0.18 1.07
CA GLN A 44 -5.82 0.63 -0.06
C GLN A 44 -5.80 2.12 0.27
N PHE A 45 -6.31 2.50 1.44
CA PHE A 45 -6.32 3.89 1.87
C PHE A 45 -4.90 4.46 1.96
N VAL A 46 -3.98 3.79 2.66
CA VAL A 46 -2.59 4.26 2.86
C VAL A 46 -1.84 4.36 1.53
N ILE A 47 -1.97 3.35 0.67
CA ILE A 47 -1.23 3.29 -0.58
C ILE A 47 -1.77 4.32 -1.59
N GLN A 48 -3.09 4.45 -1.72
CA GLN A 48 -3.72 5.30 -2.74
C GLN A 48 -3.91 6.75 -2.28
N ASN A 49 -3.98 7.03 -0.97
CA ASN A 49 -4.10 8.39 -0.44
C ASN A 49 -2.76 8.89 0.10
N ASN A 50 -1.71 8.67 -0.69
CA ASN A 50 -0.37 9.09 -0.35
C ASN A 50 -0.12 10.52 -0.84
N TYR A 51 -0.08 11.47 0.10
CA TYR A 51 0.15 12.87 -0.17
C TYR A 51 1.38 13.38 0.58
N PHE A 52 2.14 14.28 -0.06
CA PHE A 52 3.26 14.96 0.56
C PHE A 52 3.24 16.45 0.25
N SER A 53 3.81 17.25 1.15
CA SER A 53 3.97 18.69 0.96
C SER A 53 5.41 19.02 0.58
N TYR A 54 5.59 19.85 -0.45
CA TYR A 54 6.89 20.39 -0.82
C TYR A 54 6.74 21.85 -1.26
N ASN A 55 7.55 22.75 -0.69
CA ASN A 55 7.50 24.20 -0.96
C ASN A 55 6.08 24.80 -0.89
N GLY A 56 5.33 24.46 0.15
CA GLY A 56 3.98 24.97 0.38
C GLY A 56 2.91 24.45 -0.57
N LYS A 57 3.24 23.48 -1.44
CA LYS A 57 2.29 22.80 -2.33
C LYS A 57 2.07 21.35 -1.89
N PHE A 58 0.87 20.84 -2.12
CA PHE A 58 0.52 19.45 -1.87
C PHE A 58 0.57 18.65 -3.18
N PHE A 59 1.14 17.46 -3.11
CA PHE A 59 1.28 16.55 -4.23
C PHE A 59 0.69 15.20 -3.87
N HIS A 60 0.05 14.56 -4.85
CA HIS A 60 -0.47 13.21 -4.74
C HIS A 60 0.48 12.24 -5.43
N GLN A 61 0.97 11.25 -4.71
CA GLN A 61 1.84 10.22 -5.25
C GLN A 61 1.00 9.12 -5.91
N VAL A 62 0.98 9.10 -7.23
CA VAL A 62 0.19 8.15 -8.05
C VAL A 62 0.90 6.82 -8.33
N ARG A 63 2.20 6.71 -7.99
CA ARG A 63 3.03 5.51 -8.17
C ARG A 63 4.01 5.36 -7.02
N GLY A 64 4.27 4.11 -6.63
CA GLY A 64 5.12 3.80 -5.50
C GLY A 64 4.44 3.98 -4.15
N GLY A 65 5.17 3.61 -3.09
CA GLY A 65 4.90 3.98 -1.71
C GLY A 65 5.73 5.18 -1.29
N ALA A 66 5.27 5.93 -0.29
CA ALA A 66 6.06 6.99 0.31
C ALA A 66 7.24 6.35 1.05
N ILE A 67 8.45 6.77 0.71
CA ILE A 67 9.64 6.33 1.43
C ILE A 67 9.56 6.92 2.84
N GLY A 68 9.57 6.06 3.86
CA GLY A 68 9.43 6.45 5.27
C GLY A 68 8.01 6.31 5.84
N SER A 69 7.05 5.76 5.09
CA SER A 69 5.77 5.31 5.68
C SER A 69 6.00 4.07 6.57
N PRO A 70 5.36 3.99 7.76
CA PRO A 70 5.46 2.83 8.66
C PRO A 70 5.02 1.50 8.03
#